data_AF-A0A0W8G4U2-F1
#
_entry.id   AF-A0A0W8G4U2-F1
#
_cell.length_a   1.000
_cell.length_b   1.000
_cell.length_c   1.000
_cell.angle_alpha   90.00
_cell.angle_beta   90.00
_cell.angle_gamma   90.00
#
_symmetry.space_group_name_H-M   'P 1'
#
loop_
_entity.id
_entity.type
_entity.pdbx_description
1 polymer ?
#
loop_
_entity_poly.entity_id
_entity_poly.type
_entity_poly.pdbx_seq_one_letter_code
_entity_poly.pdbx_strand_id
1 'polypeptide(L)'
;MMIRVLGHDPSGQADDLDPARAAACHAAWADFFRESGGVSGWEETAGPCGIRYRVPGGQAAAGEQGPRLTVCGPCGSALDVAWNLIREGDMAPWDVVLAVSQRGGRGQMRRAWESPPGNVYAALAWPPGFPGPESFLPVFVGYLLAEYLATKGVTASFKWPNDLLAGGKKVGGTLLEERGGRLVAGMGINLSSAPDTEKLRPDHAFPAGALAESGLFLPPVPLTADLVKFLQTCYHDCVTATCSFPPLARIERRLAFLGREVLVREGGSDVYMARVLGLAGDGGLRLMRRVDGTNRECVIHSGGITPPLT
;
A
#
# COMPACT_ATOMS: atom_id res chain seq x y z
N MET A 1 -4.89 11.86 14.12
CA MET A 1 -3.74 11.69 13.21
C MET A 1 -3.36 13.07 12.72
N MET A 2 -2.15 13.52 13.04
CA MET A 2 -1.65 14.83 12.61
C MET A 2 -1.19 14.74 11.15
N ILE A 3 -1.49 15.75 10.34
CA ILE A 3 -1.04 15.84 8.95
C ILE A 3 0.02 16.93 8.86
N ARG A 4 1.20 16.58 8.34
CA ARG A 4 2.30 17.51 8.06
C ARG A 4 2.75 17.41 6.62
N VAL A 5 3.26 18.50 6.06
CA VAL A 5 3.92 18.52 4.74
C VAL A 5 5.42 18.61 4.96
N LEU A 6 6.20 17.74 4.33
CA LEU A 6 7.65 17.75 4.34
C LEU A 6 8.14 18.95 3.52
N GLY A 7 8.45 20.03 4.23
CA GLY A 7 8.85 21.31 3.67
C GLY A 7 10.28 21.30 3.16
N HIS A 8 11.16 20.61 3.88
CA HIS A 8 12.55 20.44 3.49
C HIS A 8 13.10 19.09 3.96
N ASP A 9 13.75 18.36 3.05
CA ASP A 9 14.42 17.09 3.33
C ASP A 9 15.93 17.20 3.05
N PRO A 10 16.77 17.35 4.09
CA PRO A 10 18.22 17.47 3.93
C PRO A 10 18.88 16.27 3.25
N SER A 11 18.22 15.10 3.24
CA SER A 11 18.75 13.89 2.60
C SER A 11 18.55 13.85 1.09
N GLY A 12 17.69 14.75 0.55
CA GLY A 12 17.36 14.82 -0.86
C GLY A 12 16.51 13.64 -1.38
N GLN A 13 15.84 12.88 -0.50
CA GLN A 13 14.97 11.77 -0.93
C GLN A 13 13.65 12.27 -1.53
N ALA A 14 13.14 13.41 -1.06
CA ALA A 14 12.00 14.10 -1.62
C ALA A 14 12.33 15.55 -1.99
N ASP A 15 11.70 16.03 -3.05
CA ASP A 15 11.76 17.45 -3.42
C ASP A 15 11.00 18.27 -2.36
N ASP A 16 11.52 19.47 -2.04
CA ASP A 16 10.86 20.42 -1.15
C ASP A 16 9.42 20.67 -1.62
N LEU A 17 8.49 20.73 -0.67
CA LEU A 17 7.06 20.88 -0.92
C LEU A 17 6.47 21.95 -0.01
N ASP A 18 5.49 22.67 -0.50
CA ASP A 18 4.61 23.49 0.34
C ASP A 18 3.14 23.16 -0.01
N PRO A 19 2.17 23.53 0.84
CA PRO A 19 0.76 23.29 0.59
C PRO A 19 0.25 23.81 -0.76
N ALA A 20 0.77 24.95 -1.27
CA ALA A 20 0.35 25.52 -2.55
C ALA A 20 0.89 24.70 -3.73
N ARG A 21 2.15 24.28 -3.68
CA ARG A 21 2.77 23.38 -4.66
C ARG A 21 2.08 22.02 -4.67
N ALA A 22 1.76 21.48 -3.50
CA ALA A 22 1.02 20.22 -3.37
C ALA A 22 -0.39 20.33 -3.98
N ALA A 23 -1.11 21.41 -3.69
CA ALA A 23 -2.41 21.71 -4.29
C ALA A 23 -2.34 21.80 -5.82
N ALA A 24 -1.27 22.39 -6.37
CA ALA A 24 -1.09 22.53 -7.80
C ALA A 24 -0.82 21.21 -8.54
N CYS A 25 -0.43 20.14 -7.84
CA CYS A 25 -0.08 18.87 -8.48
C CYS A 25 -1.29 18.09 -9.02
N HIS A 26 -2.47 18.21 -8.39
CA HIS A 26 -3.68 17.51 -8.81
C HIS A 26 -4.92 18.05 -8.06
N ALA A 27 -6.09 18.03 -8.70
CA ALA A 27 -7.34 18.57 -8.14
C ALA A 27 -7.69 18.00 -6.74
N ALA A 28 -7.56 16.68 -6.56
CA ALA A 28 -7.80 16.03 -5.27
C ALA A 28 -6.89 16.53 -4.12
N TRP A 29 -5.71 17.05 -4.43
CA TRP A 29 -4.83 17.67 -3.43
C TRP A 29 -5.27 19.11 -3.15
N ALA A 30 -5.64 19.87 -4.19
CA ALA A 30 -6.20 21.20 -4.04
C ALA A 30 -7.46 21.21 -3.17
N ASP A 31 -8.35 20.24 -3.35
CA ASP A 31 -9.58 20.10 -2.57
C ASP A 31 -9.27 19.86 -1.09
N PHE A 32 -8.32 18.96 -0.79
CA PHE A 32 -7.88 18.72 0.59
C PHE A 32 -7.39 19.99 1.29
N PHE A 33 -6.49 20.77 0.65
CA PHE A 33 -5.97 21.99 1.28
C PHE A 33 -7.05 23.07 1.42
N ARG A 34 -7.98 23.16 0.46
CA ARG A 34 -9.12 24.09 0.54
C ARG A 34 -10.03 23.76 1.72
N GLU A 35 -10.36 22.49 1.90
CA GLU A 35 -11.20 21.99 3.00
C GLU A 35 -10.48 22.11 4.36
N SER A 36 -9.15 22.09 4.38
CA SER A 36 -8.32 22.23 5.58
C SER A 36 -8.10 23.69 6.02
N GLY A 37 -8.93 24.63 5.56
CA GLY A 37 -8.80 26.06 5.89
C GLY A 37 -7.84 26.84 4.98
N GLY A 38 -7.44 26.26 3.84
CA GLY A 38 -6.55 26.86 2.86
C GLY A 38 -5.06 26.65 3.16
N VAL A 39 -4.22 27.12 2.24
CA VAL A 39 -2.74 26.98 2.32
C VAL A 39 -2.08 27.99 3.26
N SER A 40 -2.72 29.14 3.51
CA SER A 40 -2.18 30.24 4.32
C SER A 40 -2.16 29.94 5.82
N GLY A 41 -2.94 28.97 6.27
CA GLY A 41 -3.00 28.56 7.68
C GLY A 41 -1.91 27.56 8.08
N TRP A 42 -0.91 27.28 7.24
CA TRP A 42 0.13 26.31 7.52
C TRP A 42 1.44 26.97 7.96
N GLU A 43 1.98 26.56 9.10
CA GLU A 43 3.14 27.17 9.76
C GLU A 43 4.38 26.28 9.65
N GLU A 44 5.58 26.88 9.56
CA GLU A 44 6.82 26.10 9.64
C GLU A 44 7.01 25.52 11.03
N THR A 45 7.46 24.27 11.09
CA THR A 45 8.01 23.69 12.30
C THR A 45 9.29 22.92 12.00
N ALA A 46 10.22 22.93 12.94
CA ALA A 46 11.48 22.21 12.83
C ALA A 46 11.29 20.75 13.24
N GLY A 47 11.79 19.84 12.41
CA GLY A 47 11.98 18.42 12.73
C GLY A 47 13.42 18.13 13.17
N PRO A 48 13.72 16.87 13.50
CA PRO A 48 15.08 16.46 13.80
C PRO A 48 15.98 16.58 12.57
N CYS A 49 17.29 16.67 12.81
CA CYS A 49 18.33 16.56 11.78
C CYS A 49 18.17 17.55 10.60
N GLY A 50 17.61 18.74 10.86
CA GLY A 50 17.42 19.79 9.86
C GLY A 50 16.20 19.62 8.95
N ILE A 51 15.38 18.60 9.18
CA ILE A 51 14.11 18.43 8.48
C ILE A 51 13.18 19.60 8.84
N ARG A 52 12.45 20.12 7.86
CA ARG A 52 11.41 21.15 8.11
C ARG A 52 10.06 20.67 7.63
N TYR A 53 9.04 21.01 8.39
CA TYR A 53 7.67 20.68 8.10
C TYR A 53 6.80 21.92 8.01
N ARG A 54 5.68 21.79 7.31
CA ARG A 54 4.52 22.68 7.44
C ARG A 54 3.41 21.91 8.13
N VAL A 55 2.78 22.51 9.15
CA VAL A 55 1.64 21.92 9.88
C VAL A 55 0.47 22.89 9.91
N PRO A 56 -0.79 22.42 10.02
CA PRO A 56 -1.93 23.32 10.22
C PRO A 56 -1.75 24.15 11.49
N GLY A 57 -2.03 25.45 11.41
CA GLY A 57 -1.91 26.41 12.50
C GLY A 57 -2.71 25.97 13.73
N GLY A 58 -2.13 26.16 14.91
CA GLY A 58 -2.72 25.74 16.19
C GLY A 58 -2.51 24.26 16.55
N GLN A 59 -2.04 23.39 15.64
CA GLN A 59 -1.68 22.00 15.97
C GLN A 59 -0.23 21.83 16.44
N ALA A 60 0.67 22.77 16.12
CA ALA A 60 2.08 22.71 16.54
C ALA A 60 2.28 22.76 18.07
N ALA A 61 1.30 23.28 18.83
CA ALA A 61 1.37 23.51 20.27
C ALA A 61 0.70 22.42 21.12
N ALA A 62 -0.12 21.55 20.53
CA ALA A 62 -0.79 20.48 21.25
C ALA A 62 0.09 19.22 21.21
N GLY A 63 0.59 18.78 22.38
CA GLY A 63 1.44 17.59 22.48
C GLY A 63 0.91 16.42 21.63
N GLU A 64 1.70 15.97 20.67
CA GLU A 64 1.26 15.04 19.63
C GLU A 64 0.91 13.68 20.24
N GLN A 65 -0.38 13.31 20.21
CA GLN A 65 -0.83 11.96 20.53
C GLN A 65 -1.37 11.28 19.27
N GLY A 66 -0.73 10.17 18.89
CA GLY A 66 -1.15 9.30 17.79
C GLY A 66 -0.31 9.45 16.51
N PRO A 67 -0.64 8.67 15.46
CA PRO A 67 0.18 8.63 14.25
C PRO A 67 0.17 9.92 13.45
N ARG A 68 1.18 10.06 12.61
CA ARG A 68 1.40 11.20 11.73
C ARG A 68 1.36 10.77 10.28
N LEU A 69 0.71 11.57 9.44
CA LEU A 69 0.81 11.47 7.99
C LEU A 69 1.70 12.60 7.49
N THR A 70 2.82 12.22 6.90
CA THR A 70 3.77 13.12 6.28
C THR A 70 3.56 13.11 4.78
N VAL A 71 3.01 14.19 4.23
CA VAL A 71 2.96 14.42 2.79
C VAL A 71 4.35 14.84 2.32
N CYS A 72 4.93 14.17 1.33
CA CYS A 72 6.18 14.61 0.70
C CYS A 72 5.99 14.96 -0.78
N GLY A 73 6.89 15.81 -1.29
CA GLY A 73 6.93 16.17 -2.70
C GLY A 73 7.27 14.98 -3.61
N PRO A 74 7.42 15.23 -4.92
CA PRO A 74 7.96 14.22 -5.83
C PRO A 74 9.26 13.62 -5.27
N CYS A 75 9.35 12.29 -5.23
CA CYS A 75 10.48 11.60 -4.61
C CYS A 75 11.00 10.43 -5.47
N GLY A 76 12.10 9.81 -5.05
CA GLY A 76 12.53 8.52 -5.62
C GLY A 76 11.49 7.44 -5.35
N SER A 77 11.23 7.15 -4.07
CA SER A 77 10.11 6.33 -3.61
C SER A 77 9.69 6.76 -2.20
N ALA A 78 8.40 6.65 -1.88
CA ALA A 78 7.89 6.86 -0.53
C ALA A 78 8.56 5.91 0.49
N LEU A 79 8.96 4.70 0.07
CA LEU A 79 9.72 3.76 0.90
C LEU A 79 11.07 4.35 1.31
N ASP A 80 11.79 4.99 0.40
CA ASP A 80 13.11 5.54 0.69
C ASP A 80 13.02 6.77 1.59
N VAL A 81 12.00 7.60 1.39
CA VAL A 81 11.67 8.72 2.30
C VAL A 81 11.35 8.19 3.70
N ALA A 82 10.48 7.17 3.81
CA ALA A 82 10.13 6.56 5.09
C ALA A 82 11.36 5.98 5.80
N TRP A 83 12.22 5.24 5.09
CA TRP A 83 13.46 4.72 5.67
C TRP A 83 14.40 5.81 6.16
N ASN A 84 14.48 6.93 5.43
CA ASN A 84 15.25 8.08 5.89
C ASN A 84 14.68 8.68 7.17
N LEU A 85 13.37 8.93 7.24
CA LEU A 85 12.73 9.44 8.45
C LEU A 85 12.86 8.48 9.65
N ILE A 86 12.76 7.17 9.41
CA ILE A 86 13.01 6.13 10.42
C ILE A 86 14.45 6.19 10.95
N ARG A 87 15.44 6.38 10.06
CA ARG A 87 16.86 6.52 10.41
C ARG A 87 17.12 7.77 11.25
N GLU A 88 16.45 8.88 10.93
CA GLU A 88 16.55 10.14 11.69
C GLU A 88 15.70 10.17 12.96
N GLY A 89 14.99 9.08 13.29
CA GLY A 89 14.15 8.99 14.48
C GLY A 89 12.84 9.77 14.41
N ASP A 90 12.40 10.16 13.21
CA ASP A 90 11.22 11.00 12.97
C ASP A 90 10.01 10.23 12.43
N MET A 91 10.02 8.90 12.57
CA MET A 91 8.92 8.05 12.13
C MET A 91 8.75 6.89 13.12
N ALA A 92 7.62 6.90 13.82
CA ALA A 92 7.23 5.89 14.79
C ALA A 92 6.31 4.83 14.15
N PRO A 93 6.06 3.68 14.80
CA PRO A 93 5.02 2.76 14.38
C PRO A 93 3.70 3.48 14.09
N TRP A 94 3.08 3.09 12.97
CA TRP A 94 1.87 3.68 12.39
C TRP A 94 2.02 5.06 11.73
N ASP A 95 3.17 5.73 11.83
CA ASP A 95 3.43 6.90 11.00
C ASP A 95 3.49 6.48 9.52
N VAL A 96 3.02 7.36 8.64
CA VAL A 96 2.95 7.10 7.21
C VAL A 96 3.51 8.28 6.42
N VAL A 97 4.29 7.97 5.39
CA VAL A 97 4.65 8.93 4.33
C VAL A 97 3.68 8.76 3.18
N LEU A 98 3.17 9.85 2.63
CA LEU A 98 2.37 9.88 1.40
C LEU A 98 3.07 10.77 0.38
N ALA A 99 3.59 10.20 -0.70
CA ALA A 99 4.24 10.96 -1.76
C ALA A 99 3.23 11.51 -2.77
N VAL A 100 3.43 12.75 -3.21
CA VAL A 100 2.64 13.35 -4.31
C VAL A 100 2.85 12.57 -5.61
N SER A 101 4.09 12.14 -5.89
CA SER A 101 4.45 11.30 -7.04
C SER A 101 5.79 10.61 -6.78
N GLN A 102 6.12 9.58 -7.57
CA GLN A 102 7.42 8.90 -7.48
C GLN A 102 8.08 8.80 -8.86
N ARG A 103 9.39 9.07 -8.92
CA ARG A 103 10.23 8.88 -10.12
C ARG A 103 10.81 7.48 -10.21
N GLY A 104 10.99 6.81 -9.06
CA GLY A 104 11.55 5.47 -8.92
C GLY A 104 10.61 4.52 -8.16
N GLY A 105 9.29 4.69 -8.35
CA GLY A 105 8.29 3.80 -7.78
C GLY A 105 8.58 2.35 -8.19
N ARG A 106 8.49 1.43 -7.22
CA ARG A 106 8.87 0.03 -7.40
C ARG A 106 7.87 -0.93 -6.79
N GLY A 107 7.66 -2.06 -7.46
CA GLY A 107 7.00 -3.24 -6.94
C GLY A 107 7.99 -4.36 -6.63
N GLN A 108 7.47 -5.57 -6.42
CA GLN A 108 8.29 -6.78 -6.24
C GLN A 108 9.27 -6.97 -7.40
N MET A 109 10.41 -7.60 -7.11
CA MET A 109 11.50 -7.82 -8.06
C MET A 109 11.99 -6.50 -8.71
N ARG A 110 11.86 -5.37 -8.00
CA ARG A 110 12.19 -4.01 -8.45
C ARG A 110 11.52 -3.58 -9.77
N ARG A 111 10.38 -4.19 -10.11
CA ARG A 111 9.61 -3.79 -11.30
C ARG A 111 9.11 -2.36 -11.13
N ALA A 112 9.17 -1.56 -12.19
CA ALA A 112 8.72 -0.17 -12.16
C ALA A 112 7.23 -0.06 -11.80
N TRP A 113 6.89 0.97 -11.02
CA TRP A 113 5.53 1.36 -10.66
C TRP A 113 5.31 2.83 -11.03
N GLU A 114 4.56 3.07 -12.11
CA GLU A 114 4.21 4.42 -12.58
C GLU A 114 3.38 5.14 -11.51
N SER A 115 3.84 6.34 -11.13
CA SER A 115 3.36 7.03 -9.93
C SER A 115 2.96 8.50 -10.18
N PRO A 116 1.99 8.80 -11.07
CA PRO A 116 1.52 10.17 -11.30
C PRO A 116 0.74 10.75 -10.11
N PRO A 117 0.66 12.08 -9.96
CA PRO A 117 -0.18 12.72 -8.95
C PRO A 117 -1.65 12.28 -9.00
N GLY A 118 -2.31 12.28 -7.83
CA GLY A 118 -3.73 11.95 -7.68
C GLY A 118 -4.03 10.56 -7.12
N ASN A 119 -3.02 9.74 -6.88
CA ASN A 119 -3.13 8.38 -6.35
C ASN A 119 -2.50 8.26 -4.94
N VAL A 120 -2.60 7.08 -4.32
CA VAL A 120 -1.88 6.77 -3.06
C VAL A 120 -0.54 6.14 -3.37
N TYR A 121 0.54 6.77 -2.92
CA TYR A 121 1.87 6.18 -2.81
C TYR A 121 2.36 6.33 -1.38
N ALA A 122 1.94 5.40 -0.54
CA ALA A 122 2.17 5.47 0.89
C ALA A 122 3.26 4.49 1.34
N ALA A 123 4.02 4.86 2.37
CA ALA A 123 4.93 3.98 3.08
C ALA A 123 4.63 4.08 4.58
N LEU A 124 4.07 3.02 5.14
CA LEU A 124 3.65 2.93 6.53
C LEU A 124 4.72 2.22 7.36
N ALA A 125 5.18 2.85 8.45
CA ALA A 125 6.00 2.17 9.44
C ALA A 125 5.13 1.15 10.18
N TRP A 126 5.34 -0.14 9.90
CA TRP A 126 4.51 -1.20 10.45
C TRP A 126 4.85 -1.44 11.93
N PRO A 127 3.86 -1.66 12.80
CA PRO A 127 4.15 -1.93 14.21
C PRO A 127 4.88 -3.27 14.41
N PRO A 128 5.72 -3.39 15.44
CA PRO A 128 6.28 -4.67 15.84
C PRO A 128 5.21 -5.59 16.46
N GLY A 129 5.56 -6.85 16.65
CA GLY A 129 4.75 -7.80 17.42
C GLY A 129 3.63 -8.48 16.63
N PHE A 130 3.83 -8.68 15.32
CA PHE A 130 2.92 -9.53 14.55
C PHE A 130 3.05 -10.99 15.05
N PRO A 131 1.95 -11.67 15.41
CA PRO A 131 1.99 -12.96 16.09
C PRO A 131 2.16 -14.13 15.13
N GLY A 132 1.99 -13.90 13.82
CA GLY A 132 2.27 -14.86 12.77
C GLY A 132 3.67 -14.69 12.19
N PRO A 133 4.07 -15.56 11.25
CA PRO A 133 5.33 -15.41 10.54
C PRO A 133 5.31 -14.14 9.68
N GLU A 134 6.44 -13.41 9.65
CA GLU A 134 6.57 -12.17 8.87
C GLU A 134 6.31 -12.39 7.37
N SER A 135 6.58 -13.59 6.85
CA SER A 135 6.27 -13.98 5.47
C SER A 135 4.78 -13.89 5.13
N PHE A 136 3.90 -13.88 6.13
CA PHE A 136 2.46 -13.72 5.94
C PHE A 136 2.04 -12.25 5.77
N LEU A 137 2.84 -11.30 6.27
CA LEU A 137 2.47 -9.88 6.30
C LEU A 137 2.05 -9.30 4.94
N PRO A 138 2.70 -9.60 3.80
CA PRO A 138 2.28 -9.05 2.50
C PRO A 138 0.81 -9.39 2.17
N VAL A 139 0.40 -10.63 2.45
CA VAL A 139 -0.96 -11.11 2.24
C VAL A 139 -1.92 -10.50 3.25
N PHE A 140 -1.51 -10.37 4.51
CA PHE A 140 -2.31 -9.72 5.54
C PHE A 140 -2.58 -8.24 5.23
N VAL A 141 -1.56 -7.48 4.81
CA VAL A 141 -1.74 -6.08 4.38
C VAL A 141 -2.66 -6.02 3.17
N GLY A 142 -2.49 -6.91 2.17
CA GLY A 142 -3.40 -7.02 1.02
C GLY A 142 -4.87 -7.26 1.43
N TYR A 143 -5.10 -8.18 2.38
CA TYR A 143 -6.42 -8.42 2.95
C TYR A 143 -7.01 -7.18 3.62
N LEU A 144 -6.24 -6.50 4.47
CA LEU A 144 -6.71 -5.31 5.16
C LEU A 144 -7.03 -4.16 4.19
N LEU A 145 -6.25 -4.00 3.13
CA LEU A 145 -6.55 -3.03 2.07
C LEU A 145 -7.86 -3.38 1.35
N ALA A 146 -8.09 -4.65 1.03
CA ALA A 146 -9.34 -5.09 0.41
C ALA A 146 -10.56 -4.87 1.31
N GLU A 147 -10.44 -5.12 2.62
CA GLU A 147 -11.50 -4.84 3.59
C GLU A 147 -11.75 -3.34 3.74
N TYR A 148 -10.70 -2.52 3.82
CA TYR A 148 -10.82 -1.08 3.89
C TYR A 148 -11.57 -0.53 2.67
N LEU A 149 -11.18 -0.94 1.46
CA LEU A 149 -11.83 -0.53 0.22
C LEU A 149 -13.31 -0.94 0.18
N ALA A 150 -13.67 -2.09 0.76
CA ALA A 150 -15.08 -2.48 0.90
C ALA A 150 -15.88 -1.48 1.76
N THR A 151 -15.29 -0.89 2.80
CA THR A 151 -15.94 0.18 3.59
C THR A 151 -16.19 1.46 2.80
N LYS A 152 -15.46 1.65 1.69
CA LYS A 152 -15.61 2.78 0.76
C LYS A 152 -16.49 2.42 -0.45
N GLY A 153 -17.19 1.28 -0.42
CA GLY A 153 -18.07 0.83 -1.51
C GLY A 153 -17.36 0.13 -2.66
N VAL A 154 -16.07 -0.20 -2.54
CA VAL A 154 -15.29 -0.91 -3.57
C VAL A 154 -15.19 -2.39 -3.22
N THR A 155 -15.78 -3.25 -4.05
CA THR A 155 -15.58 -4.70 -3.95
C THR A 155 -14.19 -5.06 -4.46
N ALA A 156 -13.20 -5.03 -3.57
CA ALA A 156 -11.83 -5.41 -3.85
C ALA A 156 -11.52 -6.84 -3.37
N SER A 157 -10.53 -7.45 -4.02
CA SER A 157 -9.88 -8.70 -3.59
C SER A 157 -8.37 -8.49 -3.61
N PHE A 158 -7.65 -9.22 -2.77
CA PHE A 158 -6.20 -9.29 -2.90
C PHE A 158 -5.86 -10.55 -3.69
N LYS A 159 -5.03 -10.38 -4.72
CA LYS A 159 -4.45 -11.47 -5.48
C LYS A 159 -3.05 -11.71 -4.94
N TRP A 160 -2.80 -12.96 -4.59
CA TRP A 160 -1.50 -13.38 -4.08
C TRP A 160 -0.37 -13.11 -5.11
N PRO A 161 0.80 -12.64 -4.67
CA PRO A 161 1.14 -12.34 -3.27
C PRO A 161 0.78 -10.92 -2.81
N ASN A 162 0.56 -9.97 -3.72
CA ASN A 162 0.59 -8.55 -3.37
C ASN A 162 -0.23 -7.60 -4.27
N ASP A 163 -1.09 -8.12 -5.15
CA ASP A 163 -1.91 -7.31 -6.06
C ASP A 163 -3.28 -7.00 -5.43
N LEU A 164 -3.81 -5.79 -5.62
CA LEU A 164 -5.22 -5.48 -5.35
C LEU A 164 -5.99 -5.48 -6.66
N LEU A 165 -7.10 -6.21 -6.70
CA LEU A 165 -7.99 -6.30 -7.85
C LEU A 165 -9.37 -5.73 -7.51
N ALA A 166 -9.92 -4.92 -8.41
CA ALA A 166 -11.32 -4.49 -8.39
C ALA A 166 -11.83 -4.37 -9.83
N GLY A 167 -13.08 -4.78 -10.07
CA GLY A 167 -13.68 -4.73 -11.41
C GLY A 167 -12.89 -5.50 -12.49
N GLY A 168 -12.15 -6.55 -12.11
CA GLY A 168 -11.30 -7.32 -13.03
C GLY A 168 -10.00 -6.62 -13.43
N LYS A 169 -9.66 -5.48 -12.83
CA LYS A 169 -8.42 -4.72 -13.09
C LYS A 169 -7.53 -4.68 -11.86
N LYS A 170 -6.22 -4.50 -12.05
CA LYS A 170 -5.29 -4.22 -10.97
C LYS A 170 -5.38 -2.75 -10.57
N VAL A 171 -5.88 -2.50 -9.36
CA VAL A 171 -6.09 -1.15 -8.81
C VAL A 171 -5.05 -0.74 -7.77
N GLY A 172 -4.13 -1.65 -7.43
CA GLY A 172 -3.08 -1.35 -6.48
C GLY A 172 -2.19 -2.54 -6.18
N GLY A 173 -1.32 -2.36 -5.20
CA GLY A 173 -0.50 -3.42 -4.66
C GLY A 173 0.35 -2.99 -3.47
N THR A 174 0.99 -3.97 -2.84
CA THR A 174 1.82 -3.78 -1.66
C THR A 174 3.27 -4.21 -1.93
N LEU A 175 4.19 -3.60 -1.19
CA LEU A 175 5.60 -3.99 -1.13
C LEU A 175 6.10 -3.78 0.29
N LEU A 176 6.49 -4.85 0.97
CA LEU A 176 7.05 -4.78 2.31
C LEU A 176 8.58 -4.82 2.20
N GLU A 177 9.24 -3.92 2.92
CA GLU A 177 10.69 -3.93 3.11
C GLU A 177 10.99 -4.10 4.61
N GLU A 178 12.00 -4.89 4.93
CA GLU A 178 12.54 -5.05 6.29
C GLU A 178 13.98 -4.55 6.30
N ARG A 179 14.34 -3.76 7.32
CA ARG A 179 15.72 -3.32 7.56
C ARG A 179 15.96 -3.22 9.07
N GLY A 180 16.88 -4.02 9.60
CA GLY A 180 17.31 -3.94 10.99
C GLY A 180 16.20 -4.20 12.01
N GLY A 181 15.31 -5.15 11.72
CA GLY A 181 14.17 -5.51 12.57
C GLY A 181 13.00 -4.52 12.53
N ARG A 182 13.03 -3.54 11.62
CA ARG A 182 11.91 -2.65 11.33
C ARG A 182 11.28 -3.05 10.01
N LEU A 183 9.96 -2.86 9.88
CA LEU A 183 9.22 -3.18 8.67
C LEU A 183 8.48 -1.95 8.16
N VAL A 184 8.54 -1.71 6.86
CA VAL A 184 7.79 -0.65 6.18
C VAL A 184 6.92 -1.26 5.09
N ALA A 185 5.62 -0.98 5.16
CA ALA A 185 4.65 -1.40 4.17
C ALA A 185 4.42 -0.28 3.15
N GLY A 186 4.98 -0.45 1.95
CA GLY A 186 4.66 0.34 0.77
C GLY A 186 3.29 -0.06 0.21
N MET A 187 2.45 0.94 -0.05
CA MET A 187 1.07 0.77 -0.54
C MET A 187 0.84 1.70 -1.73
N GLY A 188 0.59 1.13 -2.89
CA GLY A 188 0.21 1.84 -4.11
C GLY A 188 -1.26 1.60 -4.43
N ILE A 189 -2.09 2.64 -4.55
CA ILE A 189 -3.50 2.53 -4.92
C ILE A 189 -3.84 3.57 -5.99
N ASN A 190 -4.32 3.08 -7.13
CA ASN A 190 -4.77 3.89 -8.25
C ASN A 190 -6.16 4.46 -7.93
N LEU A 191 -6.23 5.75 -7.62
CA LEU A 191 -7.48 6.46 -7.33
C LEU A 191 -7.97 7.17 -8.59
N SER A 192 -7.26 8.20 -9.04
CA SER A 192 -7.67 9.06 -10.16
C SER A 192 -7.23 8.55 -11.52
N SER A 193 -6.11 7.84 -11.59
CA SER A 193 -5.55 7.36 -12.85
C SER A 193 -4.78 6.06 -12.68
N ALA A 194 -4.64 5.32 -13.78
CA ALA A 194 -3.83 4.12 -13.88
C ALA A 194 -3.07 4.16 -15.23
N PRO A 195 -1.93 3.46 -15.34
CA PRO A 195 -1.18 3.39 -16.59
C PRO A 195 -1.99 2.82 -17.73
N ASP A 196 -1.80 3.37 -18.93
CA ASP A 196 -2.33 2.79 -20.16
C ASP A 196 -1.75 1.40 -20.40
N THR A 197 -2.51 0.54 -21.09
CA THR A 197 -2.09 -0.86 -21.34
C THR A 197 -0.76 -0.93 -22.07
N GLU A 198 -0.47 0.02 -22.96
CA GLU A 198 0.79 0.11 -23.72
C GLU A 198 2.02 0.40 -22.84
N LYS A 199 1.81 1.03 -21.68
CA LYS A 199 2.87 1.28 -20.69
C LYS A 199 3.06 0.11 -19.74
N LEU A 200 2.15 -0.87 -19.75
CA LEU A 200 2.28 -2.07 -18.94
C LEU A 200 3.33 -3.00 -19.55
N ARG A 201 4.02 -3.72 -18.68
CA ARG A 201 4.96 -4.77 -19.09
C ARG A 201 4.26 -5.83 -19.94
N PRO A 202 4.94 -6.47 -20.91
CA PRO A 202 4.33 -7.51 -21.76
C PRO A 202 3.74 -8.69 -20.97
N ASP A 203 4.29 -9.03 -19.81
CA ASP A 203 3.85 -10.12 -18.91
C ASP A 203 2.87 -9.63 -17.83
N HIS A 204 2.16 -8.52 -18.04
CA HIS A 204 1.16 -8.06 -17.08
C HIS A 204 0.03 -9.08 -16.96
N ALA A 205 -0.31 -9.44 -15.73
CA ALA A 205 -1.37 -10.41 -15.44
C ALA A 205 -2.78 -9.85 -15.66
N PHE A 206 -2.93 -8.54 -15.50
CA PHE A 206 -4.19 -7.82 -15.52
C PHE A 206 -3.97 -6.42 -16.10
N PRO A 207 -4.97 -5.86 -16.81
CA PRO A 207 -4.97 -4.44 -17.11
C PRO A 207 -4.92 -3.65 -15.79
N ALA A 208 -4.25 -2.50 -15.82
CA ALA A 208 -4.33 -1.55 -14.72
C ALA A 208 -5.70 -0.85 -14.75
N GLY A 209 -6.20 -0.50 -13.57
CA GLY A 209 -7.44 0.26 -13.41
C GLY A 209 -7.34 1.25 -12.27
N ALA A 210 -8.20 2.25 -12.29
CA ALA A 210 -8.32 3.26 -11.24
C ALA A 210 -9.71 3.20 -10.58
N LEU A 211 -9.78 3.50 -9.29
CA LEU A 211 -11.05 3.48 -8.55
C LEU A 211 -12.05 4.54 -9.04
N ALA A 212 -11.57 5.65 -9.61
CA ALA A 212 -12.41 6.67 -10.23
C ALA A 212 -13.27 6.14 -11.39
N GLU A 213 -12.86 5.05 -12.05
CA GLU A 213 -13.65 4.39 -13.10
C GLU A 213 -14.99 3.82 -12.56
N SER A 214 -15.07 3.59 -11.25
CA SER A 214 -16.30 3.14 -10.57
C SER A 214 -17.18 4.31 -10.13
N GLY A 215 -16.87 5.54 -10.54
CA GLY A 215 -17.60 6.76 -10.16
C GLY A 215 -17.31 7.26 -8.74
N LEU A 216 -16.33 6.68 -8.05
CA LEU A 216 -15.95 7.06 -6.70
C LEU A 216 -14.83 8.10 -6.73
N PHE A 217 -15.06 9.24 -6.09
CA PHE A 217 -14.00 10.23 -5.84
C PHE A 217 -13.45 10.05 -4.44
N LEU A 218 -12.21 9.57 -4.36
CA LEU A 218 -11.50 9.31 -3.11
C LEU A 218 -10.25 10.21 -3.05
N PRO A 219 -10.23 11.26 -2.20
CA PRO A 219 -9.05 12.12 -2.08
C PRO A 219 -7.88 11.39 -1.39
N PRO A 220 -6.64 11.44 -1.93
CA PRO A 220 -5.51 10.65 -1.42
C PRO A 220 -5.18 10.86 0.06
N VAL A 221 -5.21 12.11 0.53
CA VAL A 221 -4.81 12.45 1.91
C VAL A 221 -5.84 11.94 2.93
N PRO A 222 -7.14 12.30 2.86
CA PRO A 222 -8.18 11.70 3.69
C PRO A 222 -8.26 10.17 3.61
N LEU A 223 -8.13 9.60 2.40
CA LEU A 223 -8.16 8.14 2.23
C LEU A 223 -7.00 7.47 2.97
N THR A 224 -5.79 7.99 2.86
CA THR A 224 -4.61 7.43 3.55
C THR A 224 -4.76 7.58 5.07
N ALA A 225 -5.28 8.72 5.54
CA ALA A 225 -5.54 8.96 6.95
C ALA A 225 -6.55 7.97 7.55
N ASP A 226 -7.66 7.76 6.87
CA ASP A 226 -8.69 6.80 7.26
C ASP A 226 -8.17 5.37 7.17
N LEU A 227 -7.38 5.06 6.14
CA LEU A 227 -6.76 3.75 5.97
C LEU A 227 -5.86 3.42 7.15
N VAL A 228 -4.95 4.32 7.56
CA VAL A 228 -4.07 4.05 8.71
C VAL A 228 -4.88 3.79 9.98
N LYS A 229 -5.91 4.60 10.26
CA LYS A 229 -6.82 4.36 11.41
C LYS A 229 -7.49 2.99 11.31
N PHE A 230 -8.00 2.62 10.14
CA PHE A 230 -8.62 1.32 9.91
C PHE A 230 -7.64 0.17 10.15
N LEU A 231 -6.42 0.27 9.61
CA LEU A 231 -5.36 -0.72 9.82
C LEU A 231 -5.01 -0.85 11.30
N GLN A 232 -4.91 0.27 12.03
CA GLN A 232 -4.70 0.28 13.48
C GLN A 232 -5.78 -0.47 14.24
N THR A 233 -7.05 -0.15 13.98
CA THR A 233 -8.19 -0.81 14.63
C THR A 233 -8.18 -2.32 14.30
N CYS A 234 -8.08 -2.69 13.03
CA CYS A 234 -8.08 -4.10 12.64
C CYS A 234 -6.88 -4.87 13.20
N TYR A 235 -5.69 -4.26 13.22
CA TYR A 235 -4.52 -4.88 13.83
C TYR A 235 -4.73 -5.04 15.34
N HIS A 236 -5.20 -4.01 16.04
CA HIS A 236 -5.49 -4.11 17.46
C HIS A 236 -6.49 -5.24 17.76
N ASP A 237 -7.61 -5.29 17.02
CA ASP A 237 -8.67 -6.29 17.20
C ASP A 237 -8.21 -7.71 16.85
N CYS A 238 -7.43 -7.87 15.78
CA CYS A 238 -7.06 -9.18 15.27
C CYS A 238 -5.77 -9.74 15.88
N VAL A 239 -4.89 -8.89 16.40
CA VAL A 239 -3.54 -9.26 16.82
C VAL A 239 -3.31 -8.96 18.30
N THR A 240 -3.62 -7.74 18.75
CA THR A 240 -3.26 -7.32 20.12
C THR A 240 -4.28 -7.84 21.15
N ALA A 241 -5.57 -7.70 20.86
CA ALA A 241 -6.64 -8.11 21.77
C ALA A 241 -6.74 -9.64 21.92
N THR A 242 -6.40 -10.37 20.86
CA THR A 242 -6.53 -11.84 20.82
C THR A 242 -5.21 -12.56 21.06
N CYS A 243 -4.07 -11.85 21.05
CA CYS A 243 -2.71 -12.41 21.00
C CYS A 243 -2.57 -13.55 19.98
N SER A 244 -3.35 -13.51 18.90
CA SER A 244 -3.47 -14.61 17.97
C SER A 244 -3.46 -14.13 16.54
N PHE A 245 -3.12 -15.06 15.66
CA PHE A 245 -3.15 -14.84 14.23
C PHE A 245 -4.61 -14.90 13.73
N PRO A 246 -5.08 -13.95 12.89
CA PRO A 246 -6.46 -13.98 12.41
C PRO A 246 -6.77 -15.29 11.68
N PRO A 247 -7.96 -15.90 11.87
CA PRO A 247 -8.31 -17.14 11.20
C PRO A 247 -8.17 -17.02 9.68
N LEU A 248 -7.42 -17.94 9.04
CA LEU A 248 -7.18 -17.92 7.58
C LEU A 248 -8.48 -17.83 6.78
N ALA A 249 -9.52 -18.54 7.22
CA ALA A 249 -10.84 -18.49 6.58
C ALA A 249 -11.41 -17.07 6.48
N ARG A 250 -11.11 -16.16 7.42
CA ARG A 250 -11.55 -14.75 7.36
C ARG A 250 -10.80 -14.00 6.25
N ILE A 251 -9.49 -14.22 6.15
CA ILE A 251 -8.58 -13.61 5.19
C ILE A 251 -8.92 -14.09 3.78
N GLU A 252 -9.09 -15.40 3.60
CA GLU A 252 -9.37 -16.06 2.33
C GLU A 252 -10.68 -15.61 1.67
N ARG A 253 -11.64 -15.03 2.42
CA ARG A 253 -12.85 -14.42 1.83
C ARG A 253 -12.55 -13.30 0.84
N ARG A 254 -11.37 -12.68 0.92
CA ARG A 254 -10.90 -11.65 -0.03
C ARG A 254 -9.80 -12.16 -0.95
N LEU A 255 -9.40 -13.43 -0.86
CA LEU A 255 -8.39 -14.01 -1.73
C LEU A 255 -8.96 -14.18 -3.14
N ALA A 256 -8.33 -13.52 -4.11
CA ALA A 256 -8.69 -13.68 -5.51
C ALA A 256 -8.50 -15.13 -5.96
N PHE A 257 -9.42 -15.60 -6.81
CA PHE A 257 -9.41 -16.94 -7.41
C PHE A 257 -9.57 -18.11 -6.44
N LEU A 258 -9.93 -17.90 -5.18
CA LEU A 258 -10.21 -19.00 -4.25
C LEU A 258 -11.22 -19.99 -4.87
N GLY A 259 -10.83 -21.26 -4.90
CA GLY A 259 -11.62 -22.35 -5.46
C GLY A 259 -11.68 -22.38 -7.00
N ARG A 260 -10.98 -21.48 -7.71
CA ARG A 260 -10.94 -21.41 -9.18
C ARG A 260 -9.62 -21.96 -9.73
N GLU A 261 -9.64 -22.37 -11.00
CA GLU A 261 -8.43 -22.70 -11.75
C GLU A 261 -7.68 -21.44 -12.18
N VAL A 262 -6.36 -21.50 -12.12
CA VAL A 262 -5.44 -20.44 -12.51
C VAL A 262 -4.27 -21.04 -13.26
N LEU A 263 -3.67 -20.22 -14.13
CA LEU A 263 -2.35 -20.48 -14.69
C LEU A 263 -1.31 -19.99 -13.69
N VAL A 264 -0.44 -20.88 -13.25
CA VAL A 264 0.65 -20.61 -12.31
C VAL A 264 1.95 -20.49 -13.10
N ARG A 265 2.77 -19.49 -12.76
CA ARG A 265 4.11 -19.28 -13.30
C ARG A 265 5.09 -19.17 -12.12
N GLU A 266 5.93 -20.17 -11.93
CA GLU A 266 6.99 -20.18 -10.91
C GLU A 266 8.34 -19.82 -11.54
N GLY A 267 9.38 -19.67 -10.71
CA GLY A 267 10.73 -19.35 -11.19
C GLY A 267 11.20 -20.30 -12.31
N GLY A 268 11.80 -19.74 -13.37
CA GLY A 268 12.22 -20.49 -14.56
C GLY A 268 11.17 -20.49 -15.68
N SER A 269 10.86 -21.67 -16.23
CA SER A 269 9.90 -21.88 -17.33
C SER A 269 8.72 -22.79 -16.93
N ASP A 270 8.57 -23.11 -15.64
CA ASP A 270 7.46 -23.96 -15.18
C ASP A 270 6.15 -23.16 -15.20
N VAL A 271 5.24 -23.61 -16.06
CA VAL A 271 3.93 -23.02 -16.29
C VAL A 271 2.91 -24.15 -16.29
N TYR A 272 1.93 -24.07 -15.38
CA TYR A 272 0.95 -25.15 -15.21
C TYR A 272 -0.39 -24.64 -14.72
N MET A 273 -1.42 -25.45 -14.93
CA MET A 273 -2.75 -25.20 -14.38
C MET A 273 -2.86 -25.75 -12.96
N ALA A 274 -3.44 -24.97 -12.06
CA ALA A 274 -3.76 -25.42 -10.71
C ALA A 274 -5.03 -24.74 -10.18
N ARG A 275 -5.71 -25.39 -9.23
CA ARG A 275 -6.83 -24.79 -8.50
C ARG A 275 -6.33 -24.15 -7.21
N VAL A 276 -6.74 -22.91 -6.95
CA VAL A 276 -6.41 -22.22 -5.69
C VAL A 276 -7.22 -22.81 -4.55
N LEU A 277 -6.52 -23.32 -3.53
CA LEU A 277 -7.14 -23.94 -2.34
C LEU A 277 -7.22 -22.97 -1.16
N GLY A 278 -6.35 -21.96 -1.10
CA GLY A 278 -6.27 -21.01 0.01
C GLY A 278 -4.84 -20.62 0.32
N LEU A 279 -4.57 -20.29 1.57
CA LEU A 279 -3.26 -19.90 2.09
C LEU A 279 -2.74 -20.95 3.06
N ALA A 280 -1.42 -21.11 3.10
CA ALA A 280 -0.72 -21.82 4.17
C ALA A 280 -0.53 -20.87 5.37
N GLY A 281 -0.21 -21.44 6.54
CA GLY A 281 -0.02 -20.66 7.78
C GLY A 281 1.15 -19.66 7.71
N ASP A 282 2.05 -19.82 6.75
CA ASP A 282 3.18 -18.94 6.48
C ASP A 282 2.94 -17.91 5.36
N GLY A 283 1.76 -17.93 4.73
CA GLY A 283 1.37 -17.01 3.66
C GLY A 283 1.62 -17.55 2.25
N GLY A 284 2.16 -18.77 2.14
CA GLY A 284 2.27 -19.46 0.86
C GLY A 284 0.89 -19.73 0.23
N LEU A 285 0.82 -19.75 -1.10
CA LEU A 285 -0.42 -20.06 -1.81
C LEU A 285 -0.58 -21.58 -1.92
N ARG A 286 -1.67 -22.12 -1.38
CA ARG A 286 -2.03 -23.53 -1.51
C ARG A 286 -2.73 -23.78 -2.82
N LEU A 287 -2.27 -24.78 -3.54
CA LEU A 287 -2.70 -25.12 -4.89
C LEU A 287 -2.99 -26.62 -5.01
N MET A 288 -3.93 -26.98 -5.89
CA MET A 288 -4.10 -28.34 -6.37
C MET A 288 -3.62 -28.41 -7.82
N ARG A 289 -2.47 -29.05 -8.06
CA ARG A 289 -1.87 -29.23 -9.39
C ARG A 289 -2.12 -30.66 -9.87
N ARG A 290 -2.39 -30.83 -11.16
CA ARG A 290 -2.42 -32.17 -11.79
C ARG A 290 -1.01 -32.56 -12.25
N VAL A 291 -0.50 -33.68 -11.74
CA VAL A 291 0.82 -34.25 -12.08
C VAL A 291 0.63 -35.72 -12.42
N ASP A 292 1.05 -36.13 -13.61
CA ASP A 292 0.95 -37.52 -14.11
C ASP A 292 -0.47 -38.12 -13.97
N GLY A 293 -1.48 -37.31 -14.29
CA GLY A 293 -2.89 -37.69 -14.20
C GLY A 293 -3.49 -37.63 -12.79
N THR A 294 -2.69 -37.43 -11.74
CA THR A 294 -3.12 -37.37 -10.33
C THR A 294 -3.17 -35.94 -9.79
N ASN A 295 -4.12 -35.66 -8.90
CA ASN A 295 -4.20 -34.38 -8.20
C ASN A 295 -3.24 -34.39 -7.01
N ARG A 296 -2.38 -33.38 -6.90
CA ARG A 296 -1.45 -33.20 -5.78
C ARG A 296 -1.58 -31.79 -5.22
N GLU A 297 -1.68 -31.70 -3.89
CA GLU A 297 -1.55 -30.42 -3.21
C GLU A 297 -0.09 -29.96 -3.22
N CYS A 298 0.14 -28.68 -3.47
CA CYS A 298 1.42 -28.03 -3.28
C CYS A 298 1.23 -26.64 -2.65
N VAL A 299 2.32 -26.09 -2.13
CA VAL A 299 2.37 -24.71 -1.60
C VAL A 299 3.50 -23.99 -2.32
N ILE A 300 3.22 -22.78 -2.82
CA ILE A 300 4.21 -21.93 -3.46
C ILE A 300 4.41 -20.64 -2.67
N HIS A 301 5.65 -20.14 -2.66
CA HIS A 301 6.05 -18.94 -1.91
C HIS A 301 6.53 -17.80 -2.82
N SER A 302 6.64 -18.08 -4.11
CA SER A 302 6.97 -17.09 -5.14
C SER A 302 6.30 -17.44 -6.46
N GLY A 303 6.32 -16.50 -7.40
CA GLY A 303 5.71 -16.67 -8.72
C GLY A 303 4.53 -15.75 -8.95
N GLY A 304 3.74 -16.07 -9.97
CA GLY A 304 2.54 -15.32 -10.34
C GLY A 304 1.41 -16.25 -10.76
N ILE A 305 0.19 -15.80 -10.48
CA ILE A 305 -1.04 -16.47 -10.92
C ILE A 305 -1.81 -15.56 -11.88
N THR A 306 -2.44 -16.13 -12.90
CA THR A 306 -3.37 -15.45 -13.79
C THR A 306 -4.60 -16.31 -14.01
N PRO A 307 -5.76 -15.74 -14.38
CA PRO A 307 -6.87 -16.54 -14.85
C PRO A 307 -6.43 -17.36 -16.08
N PRO A 308 -7.08 -18.51 -16.34
CA PRO A 308 -6.86 -19.25 -17.57
C PRO A 308 -7.16 -18.33 -18.76
N LEU A 309 -6.37 -18.44 -19.84
CA LEU A 309 -6.72 -17.77 -21.09
C LEU A 309 -8.07 -18.33 -21.56
N THR A 310 -9.05 -17.45 -21.72
CA THR A 310 -10.34 -17.75 -22.35
C THR A 310 -10.20 -17.82 -23.86
#